data_AF-A0A950SWW8-F1
#
_entry.id   AF-A0A950SWW8-F1
#
_cell.length_a   1.000
_cell.length_b   1.000
_cell.length_c   1.000
_cell.angle_alpha   90.00
_cell.angle_beta   90.00
_cell.angle_gamma   90.00
#
_symmetry.space_group_name_H-M   'P 1'
#
loop_
_entity.id
_entity.type
_entity.pdbx_description
1 polymer ?
#
loop_
_entity_poly.entity_id
_entity_poly.type
_entity_poly.pdbx_seq_one_letter_code
_entity_poly.pdbx_strand_id
1 'polypeptide(L)'
;MPELDSRREKDAPLRQDIRTLGNALGRAIQQHRGHSVFVTVERLRTACKRLRECDQQLLAASATEAEQLRSEIRQLDQEIVQLVDSCSLDTAIDVIRAFTVYFHLVNSAEQYHRIRRRRDYETRNEDRPQRGSLAALIQFLQENDLDAATIQKLLDKLSIELVFTAHPTEATRRSLITKTRRIADLLEIWDQQHEKMTPRQRKHWQRELEGAIDLLWRTDAVRHVRPQPLDEIKMGIYYLDEILYDAVPDLYAEFEELLHEAYPDLTVPPFLRLGSWIGGDQDGNPFVGPETMLTALNLQRTNVLEHYRSAIQSLAQEFSQSLNYSCVTEALQRSLEEDAARLPEYNSELGPEVALQPYRRKLSFMWKRLEATLASPPETTFHRNLASFKEKISPDKGQQCSTAYKSADELLHDLSLIRESLLYDGEYDLAHGQLSRLTRQVEVFGFYFVALDVRQHSERHASALAELLSTTGLFQEDYTKIDETARLYL
;
A
#
# COMPACT_ATOMS: atom_id res chain seq x y z
N MET A 1 33.21 -21.92 -3.65
CA MET A 1 32.40 -23.05 -4.14
C MET A 1 31.16 -23.31 -3.27
N PRO A 2 31.22 -23.48 -1.93
CA PRO A 2 30.03 -23.86 -1.14
C PRO A 2 28.92 -22.80 -1.09
N GLU A 3 29.24 -21.49 -1.09
CA GLU A 3 28.22 -20.43 -1.13
C GLU A 3 27.48 -20.32 -2.47
N LEU A 4 28.16 -20.62 -3.58
CA LEU A 4 27.56 -20.59 -4.93
C LEU A 4 26.62 -21.78 -5.13
N ASP A 5 26.99 -22.96 -4.65
CA ASP A 5 26.12 -24.13 -4.68
C ASP A 5 24.93 -23.98 -3.71
N SER A 6 25.15 -23.41 -2.51
CA SER A 6 24.06 -23.07 -1.59
C SER A 6 23.08 -22.05 -2.18
N ARG A 7 23.57 -21.02 -2.88
CA ARG A 7 22.69 -20.08 -3.62
C ARG A 7 21.93 -20.78 -4.75
N ARG A 8 22.60 -21.64 -5.52
CA ARG A 8 21.96 -22.40 -6.59
C ARG A 8 20.84 -23.30 -6.08
N GLU A 9 21.02 -23.96 -4.93
CA GLU A 9 19.96 -24.75 -4.29
C GLU A 9 18.81 -23.87 -3.79
N LYS A 10 19.11 -22.74 -3.13
CA LYS A 10 18.10 -21.79 -2.62
C LYS A 10 17.21 -21.22 -3.72
N ASP A 11 17.77 -20.97 -4.91
CA ASP A 11 17.05 -20.39 -6.06
C ASP A 11 16.36 -21.44 -6.94
N ALA A 12 16.48 -22.74 -6.64
CA ALA A 12 15.87 -23.79 -7.46
C ALA A 12 14.33 -23.66 -7.56
N PRO A 13 13.59 -23.36 -6.47
CA PRO A 13 12.15 -23.11 -6.54
C PRO A 13 11.79 -21.91 -7.42
N LEU A 14 12.55 -20.81 -7.34
CA LEU A 14 12.35 -19.62 -8.19
C LEU A 14 12.50 -19.97 -9.68
N ARG A 15 13.55 -20.72 -10.04
CA ARG A 15 13.76 -21.15 -11.44
C ARG A 15 12.61 -22.04 -11.92
N GLN A 16 12.04 -22.87 -11.05
CA GLN A 16 10.90 -23.69 -11.38
C GLN A 16 9.63 -22.86 -11.63
N ASP A 17 9.39 -21.83 -10.82
CA ASP A 17 8.26 -20.90 -11.01
C ASP A 17 8.41 -20.13 -12.33
N ILE A 18 9.58 -19.53 -12.59
CA ILE A 18 9.88 -18.82 -13.85
C ILE A 18 9.67 -19.74 -15.06
N ARG A 19 10.12 -21.00 -14.98
CA ARG A 19 9.90 -21.99 -16.06
C ARG A 19 8.42 -22.29 -16.26
N THR A 20 7.66 -22.45 -15.18
CA THR A 20 6.22 -22.74 -15.24
C THR A 20 5.45 -21.59 -15.87
N LEU A 21 5.71 -20.37 -15.43
CA LEU A 21 5.11 -19.15 -15.96
C LEU A 21 5.52 -18.92 -17.44
N GLY A 22 6.81 -19.09 -17.76
CA GLY A 22 7.31 -18.96 -19.12
C GLY A 22 6.68 -19.96 -20.09
N ASN A 23 6.51 -21.22 -19.66
CA ASN A 23 5.82 -22.24 -20.46
C ASN A 23 4.35 -21.89 -20.72
N ALA A 24 3.66 -21.34 -19.72
CA ALA A 24 2.28 -20.90 -19.88
C ALA A 24 2.17 -19.68 -20.82
N LEU A 25 3.08 -18.71 -20.71
CA LEU A 25 3.16 -17.59 -21.66
C LEU A 25 3.43 -18.07 -23.09
N GLY A 26 4.33 -19.05 -23.26
CA GLY A 26 4.60 -19.66 -24.56
C GLY A 26 3.34 -20.26 -25.20
N ARG A 27 2.51 -20.96 -24.41
CA ARG A 27 1.20 -21.48 -24.86
C ARG A 27 0.25 -20.35 -25.25
N ALA A 28 0.17 -19.29 -24.44
CA ALA A 28 -0.66 -18.13 -24.72
C ALA A 28 -0.29 -17.45 -26.06
N ILE A 29 1.02 -17.26 -26.31
CA ILE A 29 1.52 -16.66 -27.55
C ILE A 29 1.16 -17.54 -28.76
N GLN A 30 1.42 -18.86 -28.67
CA GLN A 30 1.11 -19.80 -29.73
C GLN A 30 -0.38 -19.81 -30.07
N GLN A 31 -1.24 -19.79 -29.04
CA GLN A 31 -2.69 -19.80 -29.20
C GLN A 31 -3.23 -18.52 -29.86
N HIS A 32 -2.67 -17.35 -29.52
CA HIS A 32 -3.26 -16.06 -29.90
C HIS A 32 -2.59 -15.37 -31.10
N ARG A 33 -1.31 -15.62 -31.35
CA ARG A 33 -0.54 -14.98 -32.44
C ARG A 33 0.10 -15.97 -33.41
N GLY A 34 0.02 -17.26 -33.11
CA GLY A 34 0.54 -18.31 -33.97
C GLY A 34 2.01 -18.63 -33.73
N HIS A 35 2.53 -19.53 -34.56
CA HIS A 35 3.83 -20.17 -34.33
C HIS A 35 5.03 -19.27 -34.66
N SER A 36 4.90 -18.37 -35.64
CA SER A 36 6.00 -17.49 -36.08
C SER A 36 6.49 -16.53 -34.99
N VAL A 37 5.55 -15.90 -34.26
CA VAL A 37 5.89 -15.00 -33.14
C VAL A 37 6.60 -15.77 -32.04
N PHE A 38 6.07 -16.94 -31.66
CA PHE A 38 6.69 -17.79 -30.64
C PHE A 38 8.13 -18.18 -31.00
N VAL A 39 8.36 -18.62 -32.24
CA VAL A 39 9.70 -18.98 -32.73
C VAL A 39 10.64 -17.77 -32.68
N THR A 40 10.17 -16.60 -33.08
CA THR A 40 10.98 -15.36 -33.06
C THR A 40 11.39 -14.99 -31.63
N VAL A 41 10.44 -15.03 -30.68
CA VAL A 41 10.72 -14.78 -29.26
C VAL A 41 11.74 -15.77 -28.71
N GLU A 42 11.58 -17.07 -28.98
CA GLU A 42 12.49 -18.10 -28.47
C GLU A 42 13.90 -18.02 -29.08
N ARG A 43 14.01 -17.68 -30.37
CA ARG A 43 15.31 -17.44 -31.02
C ARG A 43 16.03 -16.25 -30.39
N LEU A 44 15.33 -15.12 -30.25
CA LEU A 44 15.87 -13.93 -29.58
C LEU A 44 16.28 -14.23 -28.13
N ARG A 45 15.42 -14.89 -27.37
CA ARG A 45 15.71 -15.27 -25.96
C ARG A 45 16.95 -16.15 -25.86
N THR A 46 17.10 -17.13 -26.76
CA THR A 46 18.23 -18.06 -26.75
C THR A 46 19.52 -17.37 -27.18
N ALA A 47 19.47 -16.55 -28.23
CA ALA A 47 20.63 -15.78 -28.70
C ALA A 47 21.12 -14.80 -27.62
N CYS A 48 20.23 -14.00 -27.03
CA CYS A 48 20.58 -13.06 -25.96
C CYS A 48 21.12 -13.76 -24.70
N LYS A 49 20.56 -14.93 -24.35
CA LYS A 49 21.08 -15.73 -23.22
C LYS A 49 22.51 -16.21 -23.51
N ARG A 50 22.75 -16.74 -24.71
CA ARG A 50 24.07 -17.21 -25.11
C ARG A 50 25.09 -16.07 -25.16
N LEU A 51 24.68 -14.91 -25.69
CA LEU A 51 25.50 -13.70 -25.73
C LEU A 51 26.01 -13.34 -24.32
N ARG A 52 25.10 -13.29 -23.34
CA ARG A 52 25.45 -13.03 -21.93
C ARG A 52 26.36 -14.09 -21.33
N GLU A 53 26.15 -15.37 -21.65
CA GLU A 53 27.02 -16.46 -21.20
C GLU A 53 28.44 -16.32 -21.78
N CYS A 54 28.56 -15.98 -23.07
CA CYS A 54 29.83 -15.72 -23.73
C CYS A 54 30.57 -14.53 -23.10
N ASP A 55 29.88 -13.42 -22.84
CA ASP A 55 30.46 -12.24 -22.17
C ASP A 55 30.99 -12.57 -20.78
N GLN A 56 30.25 -13.37 -20.00
CA GLN A 56 30.69 -13.82 -18.68
C GLN A 56 31.92 -14.73 -18.75
N GLN A 57 31.94 -15.66 -19.70
CA GLN A 57 33.07 -16.57 -19.91
C GLN A 57 34.32 -15.81 -20.38
N LEU A 58 34.14 -14.74 -21.16
CA LEU A 58 35.24 -13.93 -21.68
C LEU A 58 36.07 -13.27 -20.57
N LEU A 59 35.47 -12.96 -19.41
CA LEU A 59 36.16 -12.37 -18.25
C LEU A 59 37.22 -13.29 -17.63
N ALA A 60 37.08 -14.61 -17.81
CA ALA A 60 37.98 -15.62 -17.23
C ALA A 60 38.68 -16.48 -18.30
N ALA A 61 38.55 -16.13 -19.59
CA ALA A 61 39.02 -16.93 -20.71
C ALA A 61 40.53 -16.77 -20.96
N SER A 62 41.17 -17.85 -21.41
CA SER A 62 42.53 -17.80 -21.97
C SER A 62 42.55 -17.06 -23.32
N ALA A 63 43.72 -16.64 -23.81
CA ALA A 63 43.84 -15.85 -25.04
C ALA A 63 43.21 -16.54 -26.28
N THR A 64 43.28 -17.87 -26.37
CA THR A 64 42.69 -18.66 -27.46
C THR A 64 41.17 -18.80 -27.33
N GLU A 65 40.66 -19.00 -26.12
CA GLU A 65 39.22 -19.07 -25.84
C GLU A 65 38.55 -17.71 -26.03
N ALA A 66 39.25 -16.63 -25.66
CA ALA A 66 38.77 -15.27 -25.82
C ALA A 66 38.52 -14.91 -27.28
N GLU A 67 39.36 -15.35 -28.22
CA GLU A 67 39.14 -15.09 -29.65
C GLU A 67 37.94 -15.87 -30.19
N GLN A 68 37.76 -17.12 -29.76
CA GLN A 68 36.58 -17.93 -30.11
C GLN A 68 35.28 -17.30 -29.59
N LEU A 69 35.26 -16.91 -28.30
CA LEU A 69 34.11 -16.26 -27.68
C LEU A 69 33.79 -14.92 -28.35
N ARG A 70 34.81 -14.11 -28.69
CA ARG A 70 34.59 -12.85 -29.44
C ARG A 70 34.02 -13.08 -30.83
N SER A 71 34.43 -14.15 -31.52
CA SER A 71 33.84 -14.52 -32.80
C SER A 71 32.39 -14.94 -32.66
N GLU A 72 32.05 -15.73 -31.64
CA GLU A 72 30.69 -16.16 -31.37
C GLU A 72 29.78 -14.97 -30.99
N ILE A 73 30.27 -14.05 -30.15
CA ILE A 73 29.57 -12.80 -29.80
C ILE A 73 29.22 -12.02 -31.07
N ARG A 74 30.18 -11.80 -31.98
CA ARG A 74 29.93 -11.11 -33.26
C ARG A 74 28.86 -11.81 -34.11
N GLN A 75 28.83 -13.13 -34.12
CA GLN A 75 27.84 -13.90 -34.88
C GLN A 75 26.44 -13.77 -34.25
N LEU A 76 26.35 -13.85 -32.92
CA LEU A 76 25.10 -13.68 -32.19
C LEU A 76 24.54 -12.26 -32.35
N ASP A 77 25.40 -11.23 -32.28
CA ASP A 77 25.00 -9.84 -32.53
C ASP A 77 24.41 -9.68 -33.94
N GLN A 78 25.07 -10.25 -34.96
CA GLN A 78 24.57 -10.23 -36.33
C GLN A 78 23.24 -10.98 -36.47
N GLU A 79 23.09 -12.14 -35.83
CA GLU A 79 21.83 -12.89 -35.84
C GLU A 79 20.70 -12.09 -35.19
N ILE A 80 20.95 -11.46 -34.03
CA ILE A 80 19.95 -10.65 -33.31
C ILE A 80 19.51 -9.46 -34.16
N VAL A 81 20.45 -8.73 -34.76
CA VAL A 81 20.13 -7.61 -35.65
C VAL A 81 19.31 -8.06 -36.84
N GLN A 82 19.69 -9.15 -37.51
CA GLN A 82 18.94 -9.69 -38.65
C GLN A 82 17.53 -10.16 -38.25
N LEU A 83 17.38 -10.77 -37.08
CA LEU A 83 16.07 -11.17 -36.56
C LEU A 83 15.16 -9.97 -36.33
N VAL A 84 15.69 -8.88 -35.76
CA VAL A 84 14.93 -7.65 -35.52
C VAL A 84 14.59 -6.95 -36.83
N ASP A 85 15.56 -6.79 -37.74
CA ASP A 85 15.37 -6.10 -39.03
C ASP A 85 14.39 -6.83 -39.96
N SER A 86 14.30 -8.17 -39.84
CA SER A 86 13.38 -8.98 -40.65
C SER A 86 11.97 -9.07 -40.06
N CYS A 87 11.73 -8.56 -38.85
CA CYS A 87 10.39 -8.57 -38.24
C CYS A 87 9.45 -7.57 -38.93
N SER A 88 8.26 -8.03 -39.30
CA SER A 88 7.17 -7.11 -39.62
C SER A 88 6.79 -6.28 -38.39
N LEU A 89 6.20 -5.10 -38.58
CA LEU A 89 5.78 -4.23 -37.48
C LEU A 89 4.87 -4.94 -36.47
N ASP A 90 3.88 -5.70 -36.96
CA ASP A 90 2.97 -6.47 -36.10
C ASP A 90 3.71 -7.54 -35.27
N THR A 91 4.66 -8.25 -35.90
CA THR A 91 5.49 -9.26 -35.22
C THR A 91 6.38 -8.60 -34.18
N ALA A 92 7.01 -7.46 -34.51
CA ALA A 92 7.85 -6.72 -33.58
C ALA A 92 7.07 -6.25 -32.34
N ILE A 93 5.84 -5.74 -32.52
CA ILE A 93 4.95 -5.34 -31.42
C ILE A 93 4.65 -6.54 -30.51
N ASP A 94 4.26 -7.68 -31.08
CA ASP A 94 3.96 -8.88 -30.27
C ASP A 94 5.22 -9.45 -29.59
N VAL A 95 6.40 -9.38 -30.21
CA VAL A 95 7.68 -9.76 -29.61
C VAL A 95 8.03 -8.86 -28.42
N ILE A 96 7.93 -7.54 -28.58
CA ILE A 96 8.14 -6.57 -27.49
C ILE A 96 7.16 -6.85 -26.34
N ARG A 97 5.89 -7.11 -26.66
CA ARG A 97 4.88 -7.47 -25.67
C ARG A 97 5.21 -8.78 -24.96
N ALA A 98 5.72 -9.78 -25.67
CA ALA A 98 6.08 -11.07 -25.10
C ALA A 98 7.18 -10.92 -24.04
N PHE A 99 8.23 -10.15 -24.35
CA PHE A 99 9.27 -9.84 -23.36
C PHE A 99 8.74 -9.00 -22.20
N THR A 100 7.89 -8.00 -22.46
CA THR A 100 7.27 -7.18 -21.39
C THR A 100 6.48 -8.05 -20.41
N VAL A 101 5.60 -8.92 -20.92
CA VAL A 101 4.81 -9.84 -20.09
C VAL A 101 5.73 -10.84 -19.38
N TYR A 102 6.74 -11.38 -20.07
CA TYR A 102 7.72 -12.28 -19.45
C TYR A 102 8.42 -11.62 -18.25
N PHE A 103 8.85 -10.37 -18.37
CA PHE A 103 9.47 -9.65 -17.25
C PHE A 103 8.49 -9.37 -16.10
N HIS A 104 7.21 -9.09 -16.38
CA HIS A 104 6.20 -9.03 -15.32
C HIS A 104 6.05 -10.37 -14.58
N LEU A 105 6.09 -11.50 -15.30
CA LEU A 105 6.02 -12.84 -14.70
C LEU A 105 7.26 -13.16 -13.87
N VAL A 106 8.45 -12.84 -14.38
CA VAL A 106 9.71 -13.01 -13.63
C VAL A 106 9.68 -12.17 -12.35
N ASN A 107 9.32 -10.89 -12.44
CA ASN A 107 9.21 -10.02 -11.27
C ASN A 107 8.21 -10.56 -10.24
N SER A 108 7.06 -11.09 -10.69
CA SER A 108 6.06 -11.70 -9.80
C SER A 108 6.61 -12.96 -9.10
N ALA A 109 7.32 -13.82 -9.84
CA ALA A 109 7.96 -15.00 -9.26
C ALA A 109 9.07 -14.64 -8.27
N GLU A 110 9.89 -13.63 -8.57
CA GLU A 110 10.93 -13.13 -7.67
C GLU A 110 10.35 -12.53 -6.40
N GLN A 111 9.30 -11.69 -6.52
CA GLN A 111 8.60 -11.11 -5.38
C GLN A 111 8.02 -12.21 -4.47
N TYR A 112 7.33 -13.19 -5.07
CA TYR A 112 6.81 -14.33 -4.32
C TYR A 112 7.93 -15.15 -3.68
N HIS A 113 9.04 -15.38 -4.39
CA HIS A 113 10.17 -16.13 -3.85
C HIS A 113 10.78 -15.44 -2.62
N ARG A 114 10.79 -14.10 -2.53
CA ARG A 114 11.21 -13.39 -1.32
C ARG A 114 10.35 -13.76 -0.11
N ILE A 115 9.03 -13.85 -0.30
CA ILE A 115 8.09 -14.29 0.75
C ILE A 115 8.38 -15.75 1.14
N ARG A 116 8.55 -16.65 0.16
CA ARG A 116 8.93 -18.05 0.40
C ARG A 116 10.23 -18.16 1.19
N ARG A 117 11.26 -17.37 0.83
CA ARG A 117 12.55 -17.36 1.52
C ARG A 117 12.43 -16.86 2.95
N ARG A 118 11.63 -15.82 3.20
CA ARG A 118 11.34 -15.32 4.56
C ARG A 118 10.76 -16.45 5.44
N ARG A 119 9.72 -17.13 4.95
CA ARG A 119 9.10 -18.27 5.66
C ARG A 119 10.08 -19.42 5.94
N ASP A 120 10.93 -19.77 4.97
CA ASP A 120 11.97 -20.79 5.13
C ASP A 120 12.98 -20.41 6.23
N TYR A 121 13.32 -19.11 6.36
CA TYR A 121 14.17 -18.64 7.46
C TYR A 121 13.48 -18.76 8.81
N GLU A 122 12.24 -18.25 8.93
CA GLU A 122 11.45 -18.31 10.17
C GLU A 122 11.22 -19.76 10.64
N THR A 123 10.98 -20.69 9.72
CA THR A 123 10.69 -22.10 10.08
C THR A 123 11.95 -22.91 10.43
N ARG A 124 13.11 -22.60 9.82
CA ARG A 124 14.31 -23.45 9.92
C ARG A 124 15.44 -22.88 10.77
N ASN A 125 15.38 -21.60 11.13
CA ASN A 125 16.45 -20.89 11.81
C ASN A 125 15.91 -20.08 12.99
N GLU A 126 15.19 -20.75 13.91
CA GLU A 126 14.67 -20.13 15.14
C GLU A 126 15.79 -19.37 15.89
N ASP A 127 16.98 -19.95 15.99
CA ASP A 127 18.12 -19.35 16.71
C ASP A 127 18.91 -18.28 15.91
N ARG A 128 18.58 -18.05 14.63
CA ARG A 128 19.33 -17.13 13.75
C ARG A 128 18.40 -16.32 12.86
N PRO A 129 17.94 -15.15 13.33
CA PRO A 129 17.05 -14.31 12.55
C PRO A 129 17.70 -13.85 11.25
N GLN A 130 16.87 -13.67 10.23
CA GLN A 130 17.31 -13.19 8.93
C GLN A 130 17.91 -11.78 9.08
N ARG A 131 19.11 -11.55 8.53
CA ARG A 131 19.74 -10.22 8.55
C ARG A 131 18.80 -9.16 7.99
N GLY A 132 18.59 -8.08 8.76
CA GLY A 132 17.70 -6.98 8.41
C GLY A 132 16.22 -7.21 8.74
N SER A 133 15.86 -8.30 9.44
CA SER A 133 14.52 -8.48 10.00
C SER A 133 14.35 -7.77 11.36
N LEU A 134 13.11 -7.65 11.82
CA LEU A 134 12.80 -7.15 13.16
C LEU A 134 13.38 -8.05 14.26
N ALA A 135 13.33 -9.37 14.10
CA ALA A 135 13.95 -10.30 15.05
C ALA A 135 15.48 -10.09 15.16
N ALA A 136 16.15 -9.79 14.04
CA ALA A 136 17.58 -9.46 14.07
C ALA A 136 17.86 -8.11 14.77
N LEU A 137 16.92 -7.17 14.69
CA LEU A 137 16.97 -5.93 15.47
C LEU A 137 16.85 -6.21 16.96
N ILE A 138 15.88 -7.02 17.40
CA ILE A 138 15.72 -7.37 18.82
C ILE A 138 16.97 -8.08 19.36
N GLN A 139 17.49 -9.05 18.59
CA GLN A 139 18.76 -9.72 18.94
C GLN A 139 19.90 -8.70 19.07
N PHE A 140 20.01 -7.75 18.14
CA PHE A 140 21.02 -6.70 18.22
C PHE A 140 20.86 -5.84 19.48
N LEU A 141 19.63 -5.51 19.91
CA LEU A 141 19.39 -4.76 21.13
C LEU A 141 19.87 -5.53 22.38
N GLN A 142 19.59 -6.84 22.42
CA GLN A 142 20.01 -7.72 23.51
C GLN A 142 21.52 -7.92 23.55
N GLU A 143 22.18 -8.16 22.39
CA GLU A 143 23.63 -8.34 22.30
C GLU A 143 24.44 -7.11 22.70
N ASN A 144 23.83 -5.92 22.67
CA ASN A 144 24.44 -4.65 23.07
C ASN A 144 23.98 -4.18 24.47
N ASP A 145 23.29 -5.03 25.24
CA ASP A 145 22.84 -4.76 26.62
C ASP A 145 22.07 -3.44 26.77
N LEU A 146 21.24 -3.08 25.78
CA LEU A 146 20.41 -1.87 25.84
C LEU A 146 19.27 -2.03 26.85
N ASP A 147 19.16 -1.09 27.79
CA ASP A 147 18.12 -1.09 28.82
C ASP A 147 16.79 -0.55 28.28
N ALA A 148 15.69 -1.04 28.87
CA ALA A 148 14.33 -0.68 28.47
C ALA A 148 14.09 0.84 28.44
N ALA A 149 14.63 1.58 29.42
CA ALA A 149 14.47 3.04 29.47
C ALA A 149 15.15 3.76 28.29
N THR A 150 16.29 3.26 27.80
CA THR A 150 16.93 3.81 26.60
C THR A 150 16.15 3.45 25.36
N ILE A 151 15.67 2.21 25.24
CA ILE A 151 14.87 1.77 24.10
C ILE A 151 13.58 2.57 24.00
N GLN A 152 12.84 2.76 25.11
CA GLN A 152 11.63 3.59 25.12
C GLN A 152 11.91 5.01 24.62
N LYS A 153 12.99 5.66 25.09
CA LYS A 153 13.38 7.00 24.62
C LYS A 153 13.70 7.04 23.12
N LEU A 154 14.20 5.96 22.54
CA LEU A 154 14.45 5.86 21.10
C LEU A 154 13.12 5.67 20.34
N LEU A 155 12.24 4.79 20.83
CA LEU A 155 10.91 4.57 20.27
C LEU A 155 10.07 5.86 20.25
N ASP A 156 10.07 6.61 21.36
CA ASP A 156 9.35 7.89 21.48
C ASP A 156 9.79 8.95 20.47
N LYS A 157 10.99 8.81 19.89
CA LYS A 157 11.56 9.73 18.89
C LYS A 157 11.57 9.16 17.48
N LEU A 158 11.28 7.87 17.32
CA LEU A 158 11.34 7.21 16.02
C LEU A 158 10.26 7.81 15.12
N SER A 159 10.67 8.28 13.95
CA SER A 159 9.75 8.78 12.94
C SER A 159 10.26 8.39 11.56
N ILE A 160 9.41 7.70 10.81
CA ILE A 160 9.66 7.27 9.43
C ILE A 160 8.50 7.81 8.60
N GLU A 161 8.79 8.69 7.65
CA GLU A 161 7.78 9.25 6.76
C GLU A 161 7.99 8.76 5.32
N LEU A 162 6.99 8.06 4.79
CA LEU A 162 7.02 7.52 3.42
C LEU A 162 6.09 8.35 2.54
N VAL A 163 6.65 9.08 1.57
CA VAL A 163 5.90 9.98 0.69
C VAL A 163 5.71 9.36 -0.69
N PHE A 164 4.45 9.14 -1.09
CA PHE A 164 4.09 8.60 -2.40
C PHE A 164 4.14 9.67 -3.48
N THR A 165 4.84 9.37 -4.56
CA THR A 165 4.94 10.26 -5.74
C THR A 165 4.29 9.61 -6.96
N ALA A 166 3.70 10.42 -7.85
CA ALA A 166 3.25 9.92 -9.14
C ALA A 166 4.47 9.50 -9.98
N HIS A 167 4.42 8.34 -10.64
CA HIS A 167 5.49 7.92 -11.53
C HIS A 167 5.22 8.43 -12.96
N PRO A 168 6.07 9.33 -13.52
CA PRO A 168 5.76 10.06 -14.75
C PRO A 168 5.68 9.20 -16.02
N THR A 169 6.28 8.00 -16.02
CA THR A 169 6.37 7.13 -17.22
C THR A 169 5.94 5.68 -17.00
N GLU A 170 5.70 5.25 -15.76
CA GLU A 170 5.48 3.83 -15.41
C GLU A 170 4.36 3.65 -14.40
N ALA A 171 3.32 4.48 -14.43
CA ALA A 171 2.11 4.23 -13.66
C ALA A 171 1.41 2.97 -14.21
N THR A 172 1.94 1.81 -13.79
CA THR A 172 1.45 0.48 -14.10
C THR A 172 -0.05 0.47 -13.87
N ARG A 173 -0.79 0.02 -14.87
CA ARG A 173 -2.25 0.08 -14.83
C ARG A 173 -2.73 -0.83 -13.70
N ARG A 174 -3.76 -0.41 -12.95
CA ARG A 174 -4.44 -1.26 -11.93
C ARG A 174 -4.69 -2.67 -12.46
N SER A 175 -5.13 -2.76 -13.70
CA SER A 175 -5.42 -4.04 -14.38
C SER A 175 -4.22 -4.98 -14.50
N LEU A 176 -2.99 -4.47 -14.57
CA LEU A 176 -1.77 -5.29 -14.55
C LEU A 176 -1.45 -5.72 -13.12
N ILE A 177 -1.48 -4.78 -12.17
CA ILE A 177 -1.19 -5.03 -10.74
C ILE A 177 -2.11 -6.11 -10.17
N THR A 178 -3.42 -6.02 -10.43
CA THR A 178 -4.39 -7.03 -10.00
C THR A 178 -4.09 -8.40 -10.60
N LYS A 179 -3.62 -8.45 -11.85
CA LYS A 179 -3.28 -9.72 -12.52
C LYS A 179 -1.98 -10.32 -12.00
N THR A 180 -0.95 -9.50 -11.78
CA THR A 180 0.31 -9.96 -11.20
C THR A 180 0.10 -10.43 -9.76
N ARG A 181 -0.74 -9.76 -8.98
CA ARG A 181 -1.15 -10.23 -7.65
C ARG A 181 -1.85 -11.58 -7.73
N ARG A 182 -2.83 -11.75 -8.61
CA ARG A 182 -3.50 -13.05 -8.81
C ARG A 182 -2.51 -14.18 -9.16
N ILE A 183 -1.49 -13.88 -9.96
CA ILE A 183 -0.44 -14.85 -10.28
C ILE A 183 0.39 -15.18 -9.03
N ALA A 184 0.77 -14.19 -8.24
CA ALA A 184 1.46 -14.40 -6.96
C ALA A 184 0.63 -15.26 -5.99
N ASP A 185 -0.68 -15.00 -5.86
CA ASP A 185 -1.59 -15.82 -5.03
C ASP A 185 -1.64 -17.27 -5.51
N LEU A 186 -1.65 -17.49 -6.82
CA LEU A 186 -1.64 -18.84 -7.39
C LEU A 186 -0.30 -19.55 -7.14
N LEU A 187 0.83 -18.85 -7.22
CA LEU A 187 2.13 -19.40 -6.83
C LEU A 187 2.15 -19.76 -5.35
N GLU A 188 1.53 -18.93 -4.50
CA GLU A 188 1.42 -19.19 -3.07
C GLU A 188 0.59 -20.44 -2.76
N ILE A 189 -0.60 -20.54 -3.36
CA ILE A 189 -1.47 -21.71 -3.22
C ILE A 189 -0.74 -22.98 -3.67
N TRP A 190 0.01 -22.90 -4.77
CA TRP A 190 0.81 -24.02 -5.24
C TRP A 190 1.87 -24.41 -4.21
N ASP A 191 2.69 -23.47 -3.76
CA ASP A 191 3.76 -23.73 -2.80
C ASP A 191 3.24 -24.41 -1.53
N GLN A 192 2.17 -23.88 -0.95
CA GLN A 192 1.62 -24.35 0.32
C GLN A 192 0.85 -25.67 0.21
N GLN A 193 0.18 -25.93 -0.91
CA GLN A 193 -0.86 -26.98 -0.97
C GLN A 193 -0.61 -28.05 -2.03
N HIS A 194 0.33 -27.89 -2.96
CA HIS A 194 0.48 -28.77 -4.13
C HIS A 194 0.63 -30.26 -3.78
N GLU A 195 1.30 -30.59 -2.68
CA GLU A 195 1.47 -31.96 -2.19
C GLU A 195 0.13 -32.60 -1.81
N LYS A 196 -0.77 -31.81 -1.22
CA LYS A 196 -2.09 -32.25 -0.74
C LYS A 196 -3.19 -32.16 -1.80
N MET A 197 -2.92 -31.49 -2.93
CA MET A 197 -3.90 -31.34 -4.01
C MET A 197 -4.21 -32.67 -4.73
N THR A 198 -5.49 -32.96 -4.91
CA THR A 198 -5.96 -34.01 -5.82
C THR A 198 -5.61 -33.70 -7.28
N PRO A 199 -5.57 -34.69 -8.18
CA PRO A 199 -5.34 -34.45 -9.62
C PRO A 199 -6.31 -33.44 -10.24
N ARG A 200 -7.59 -33.43 -9.78
CA ARG A 200 -8.60 -32.47 -10.24
C ARG A 200 -8.27 -31.05 -9.78
N GLN A 201 -7.84 -30.88 -8.53
CA GLN A 201 -7.42 -29.58 -8.01
C GLN A 201 -6.19 -29.05 -8.73
N ARG A 202 -5.17 -29.89 -8.98
CA ARG A 202 -3.98 -29.48 -9.75
C ARG A 202 -4.34 -29.02 -11.17
N LYS A 203 -5.24 -29.74 -11.84
CA LYS A 203 -5.74 -29.34 -13.17
C LYS A 203 -6.54 -28.03 -13.13
N HIS A 204 -7.32 -27.80 -12.08
CA HIS A 204 -8.03 -26.55 -11.89
C HIS A 204 -7.07 -25.38 -11.66
N TRP A 205 -6.10 -25.53 -10.75
CA TRP A 205 -5.05 -24.55 -10.50
C TRP A 205 -4.28 -24.21 -11.79
N GLN A 206 -3.91 -25.22 -12.58
CA GLN A 206 -3.21 -24.99 -13.84
C GLN A 206 -4.05 -24.14 -14.81
N ARG A 207 -5.35 -24.40 -14.90
CA ARG A 207 -6.27 -23.60 -15.74
C ARG A 207 -6.40 -22.17 -15.24
N GLU A 208 -6.47 -21.96 -13.92
CA GLU A 208 -6.50 -20.63 -13.33
C GLU A 208 -5.23 -19.85 -13.63
N LEU A 209 -4.06 -20.50 -13.54
CA LEU A 209 -2.77 -19.89 -13.86
C LEU A 209 -2.66 -19.53 -15.35
N GLU A 210 -2.99 -20.48 -16.23
CA GLU A 210 -2.98 -20.24 -17.68
C GLU A 210 -3.97 -19.14 -18.05
N GLY A 211 -5.18 -19.15 -17.48
CA GLY A 211 -6.17 -18.09 -17.69
C GLY A 211 -5.72 -16.72 -17.20
N ALA A 212 -5.04 -16.64 -16.06
CA ALA A 212 -4.47 -15.39 -15.55
C ALA A 212 -3.37 -14.84 -16.48
N ILE A 213 -2.52 -15.72 -17.03
CA ILE A 213 -1.46 -15.36 -17.98
C ILE A 213 -2.05 -14.96 -19.33
N ASP A 214 -3.08 -15.65 -19.83
CA ASP A 214 -3.80 -15.28 -21.04
C ASP A 214 -4.44 -13.90 -20.91
N LEU A 215 -5.06 -13.61 -19.76
CA LEU A 215 -5.61 -12.29 -19.45
C LEU A 215 -4.53 -11.23 -19.37
N LEU A 216 -3.37 -11.52 -18.79
CA LEU A 216 -2.24 -10.60 -18.73
C LEU A 216 -1.71 -10.30 -20.13
N TRP A 217 -1.52 -11.33 -20.96
CA TRP A 217 -1.11 -11.22 -22.35
C TRP A 217 -2.07 -10.36 -23.19
N ARG A 218 -3.37 -10.46 -22.92
CA ARG A 218 -4.41 -9.70 -23.63
C ARG A 218 -4.73 -8.35 -23.01
N THR A 219 -4.11 -8.01 -21.88
CA THR A 219 -4.24 -6.69 -21.26
C THR A 219 -3.16 -5.78 -21.81
N ASP A 220 -3.56 -4.63 -22.34
CA ASP A 220 -2.61 -3.66 -22.87
C ASP A 220 -1.79 -3.03 -21.73
N ALA A 221 -0.47 -3.22 -21.80
CA ALA A 221 0.47 -2.70 -20.83
C ALA A 221 0.70 -1.19 -21.01
N VAL A 222 0.56 -0.69 -22.24
CA VAL A 222 0.73 0.71 -22.57
C VAL A 222 -0.59 1.45 -22.36
N ARG A 223 -0.52 2.73 -21.98
CA ARG A 223 -1.70 3.59 -21.97
C ARG A 223 -1.80 4.31 -23.31
N HIS A 224 -2.91 4.14 -24.02
CA HIS A 224 -3.19 4.89 -25.24
C HIS A 224 -3.63 6.34 -24.99
N VAL A 225 -4.03 6.66 -23.76
CA VAL A 225 -4.51 7.99 -23.34
C VAL A 225 -3.67 8.46 -22.16
N ARG A 226 -3.25 9.72 -22.19
CA ARG A 226 -2.52 10.35 -21.09
C ARG A 226 -3.38 10.31 -19.81
N PRO A 227 -2.84 9.79 -18.68
CA PRO A 227 -3.58 9.76 -17.43
C PRO A 227 -3.97 11.18 -17.00
N GLN A 228 -5.18 11.33 -16.49
CA GLN A 228 -5.60 12.56 -15.83
C GLN A 228 -5.14 12.56 -14.38
N PRO A 229 -4.95 13.72 -13.73
CA PRO A 229 -4.59 13.78 -12.30
C PRO A 229 -5.51 12.94 -11.40
N LEU A 230 -6.81 12.89 -11.73
CA LEU A 230 -7.77 12.05 -11.01
C LEU A 230 -7.47 10.55 -11.13
N ASP A 231 -6.96 10.08 -12.28
CA ASP A 231 -6.57 8.69 -12.45
C ASP A 231 -5.38 8.35 -11.56
N GLU A 232 -4.41 9.27 -11.46
CA GLU A 232 -3.24 9.12 -10.59
C GLU A 232 -3.64 9.09 -9.12
N ILE A 233 -4.53 9.99 -8.69
CA ILE A 233 -5.09 10.00 -7.32
C ILE A 233 -5.75 8.65 -7.01
N LYS A 234 -6.63 8.16 -7.89
CA LYS A 234 -7.30 6.87 -7.69
C LYS A 234 -6.32 5.70 -7.66
N MET A 235 -5.26 5.74 -8.48
CA MET A 235 -4.20 4.75 -8.46
C MET A 235 -3.40 4.80 -7.15
N GLY A 236 -3.05 5.99 -6.66
CA GLY A 236 -2.38 6.16 -5.37
C GLY A 236 -3.20 5.58 -4.23
N ILE A 237 -4.48 5.96 -4.15
CA ILE A 237 -5.42 5.43 -3.14
C ILE A 237 -5.54 3.91 -3.24
N TYR A 238 -5.60 3.33 -4.45
CA TYR A 238 -5.63 1.87 -4.62
C TYR A 238 -4.44 1.15 -3.97
N TYR A 239 -3.24 1.71 -4.03
CA TYR A 239 -2.06 1.13 -3.38
C TYR A 239 -2.12 1.25 -1.85
N LEU A 240 -2.61 2.38 -1.36
CA LEU A 240 -2.81 2.59 0.07
C LEU A 240 -3.84 1.59 0.62
N ASP A 241 -5.00 1.51 -0.04
CA ASP A 241 -6.14 0.64 0.27
C ASP A 241 -5.74 -0.84 0.25
N GLU A 242 -5.17 -1.32 -0.87
CA GLU A 242 -5.01 -2.77 -1.05
C GLU A 242 -3.67 -3.35 -0.61
N ILE A 243 -2.77 -2.54 -0.06
CA ILE A 243 -1.47 -3.03 0.43
C ILE A 243 -1.20 -2.48 1.81
N LEU A 244 -1.12 -1.16 1.95
CA LEU A 244 -0.58 -0.56 3.17
C LEU A 244 -1.57 -0.56 4.32
N TYR A 245 -2.87 -0.45 4.02
CA TYR A 245 -3.92 -0.45 5.03
C TYR A 245 -3.82 -1.67 5.96
N ASP A 246 -3.44 -2.82 5.39
CA ASP A 246 -3.22 -4.06 6.12
C ASP A 246 -1.75 -4.29 6.50
N ALA A 247 -0.80 -4.02 5.60
CA ALA A 247 0.61 -4.33 5.86
C ALA A 247 1.22 -3.49 6.99
N VAL A 248 0.74 -2.27 7.20
CA VAL A 248 1.25 -1.39 8.26
C VAL A 248 0.91 -1.92 9.66
N PRO A 249 -0.36 -2.18 10.03
CA PRO A 249 -0.65 -2.75 11.34
C PRO A 249 -0.03 -4.14 11.53
N ASP A 250 0.13 -4.95 10.47
CA ASP A 250 0.87 -6.22 10.54
C ASP A 250 2.33 -6.02 10.95
N LEU A 251 3.00 -4.99 10.42
CA LEU A 251 4.37 -4.64 10.82
C LEU A 251 4.45 -4.22 12.29
N TYR A 252 3.49 -3.43 12.77
CA TYR A 252 3.44 -3.04 14.18
C TYR A 252 3.20 -4.25 15.09
N ALA A 253 2.27 -5.13 14.73
CA ALA A 253 1.97 -6.32 15.51
C ALA A 253 3.19 -7.24 15.62
N GLU A 254 3.88 -7.50 14.50
CA GLU A 254 5.12 -8.29 14.50
C GLU A 254 6.21 -7.62 15.36
N PHE A 255 6.36 -6.30 15.26
CA PHE A 255 7.37 -5.58 16.03
C PHE A 255 7.06 -5.57 17.53
N GLU A 256 5.80 -5.35 17.92
CA GLU A 256 5.34 -5.37 19.30
C GLU A 256 5.49 -6.75 19.91
N GLU A 257 5.08 -7.81 19.22
CA GLU A 257 5.24 -9.20 19.67
C GLU A 257 6.71 -9.51 19.97
N LEU A 258 7.60 -9.30 19.00
CA LEU A 258 9.04 -9.56 19.17
C LEU A 258 9.68 -8.67 20.23
N LEU A 259 9.22 -7.42 20.37
CA LEU A 259 9.75 -6.49 21.35
C LEU A 259 9.30 -6.88 22.76
N HIS A 260 8.03 -7.23 22.97
CA HIS A 260 7.47 -7.59 24.27
C HIS A 260 7.97 -8.92 24.80
N GLU A 261 8.36 -9.86 23.94
CA GLU A 261 9.07 -11.07 24.36
C GLU A 261 10.38 -10.76 25.09
N ALA A 262 11.13 -9.75 24.61
CA ALA A 262 12.41 -9.35 25.20
C ALA A 262 12.26 -8.23 26.26
N TYR A 263 11.27 -7.36 26.10
CA TYR A 263 11.05 -6.14 26.88
C TYR A 263 9.54 -5.88 27.10
N PRO A 264 8.90 -6.58 28.07
CA PRO A 264 7.44 -6.61 28.22
C PRO A 264 6.78 -5.26 28.51
N ASP A 265 7.48 -4.36 29.19
CA ASP A 265 6.92 -3.09 29.67
C ASP A 265 7.04 -1.94 28.66
N LEU A 266 7.58 -2.19 27.46
CA LEU A 266 7.76 -1.16 26.44
C LEU A 266 6.47 -0.86 25.68
N THR A 267 6.34 0.39 25.23
CA THR A 267 5.23 0.81 24.39
C THR A 267 5.75 1.27 23.04
N VAL A 268 5.11 0.82 21.96
CA VAL A 268 5.47 1.20 20.59
C VAL A 268 4.56 2.34 20.15
N PRO A 269 5.07 3.58 20.03
CA PRO A 269 4.30 4.69 19.49
C PRO A 269 4.16 4.54 17.96
N PRO A 270 3.17 5.21 17.34
CA PRO A 270 3.03 5.22 15.88
C PRO A 270 4.19 6.01 15.25
N PHE A 271 5.25 5.30 14.86
CA PHE A 271 6.46 5.89 14.28
C PHE A 271 6.38 6.06 12.75
N LEU A 272 5.57 5.24 12.07
CA LEU A 272 5.38 5.29 10.62
C LEU A 272 4.29 6.29 10.25
N ARG A 273 4.64 7.26 9.39
CA ARG A 273 3.73 8.23 8.79
C ARG A 273 3.77 8.10 7.27
N LEU A 274 2.63 8.31 6.64
CA LEU A 274 2.50 8.25 5.19
C LEU A 274 2.09 9.62 4.65
N GLY A 275 2.76 10.04 3.58
CA GLY A 275 2.46 11.25 2.82
C GLY A 275 2.24 10.93 1.34
N SER A 276 1.74 11.91 0.58
CA SER A 276 1.50 11.78 -0.85
C SER A 276 1.67 13.14 -1.54
N TRP A 277 2.36 13.15 -2.67
CA TRP A 277 2.41 14.27 -3.62
C TRP A 277 1.32 14.16 -4.68
N ILE A 278 0.68 12.99 -4.80
CA ILE A 278 -0.30 12.70 -5.85
C ILE A 278 -1.56 13.55 -5.62
N GLY A 279 -1.76 14.53 -6.50
CA GLY A 279 -2.86 15.49 -6.41
C GLY A 279 -2.53 16.77 -5.63
N GLY A 280 -1.34 16.87 -5.04
CA GLY A 280 -0.87 18.05 -4.29
C GLY A 280 0.34 18.76 -4.92
N ASP A 281 1.16 18.03 -5.68
CA ASP A 281 2.31 18.60 -6.41
C ASP A 281 1.87 19.33 -7.68
N GLN A 282 2.05 20.66 -7.68
CA GLN A 282 1.71 21.56 -8.78
C GLN A 282 2.96 22.00 -9.56
N ASP A 283 4.16 21.59 -9.14
CA ASP A 283 5.41 22.06 -9.73
C ASP A 283 5.54 21.56 -11.18
N GLY A 284 5.48 22.48 -12.15
CA GLY A 284 5.49 22.17 -13.57
C GLY A 284 4.24 21.44 -14.10
N ASN A 285 3.20 21.26 -13.29
CA ASN A 285 1.98 20.55 -13.67
C ASN A 285 0.73 21.45 -13.61
N PRO A 286 0.31 22.05 -14.75
CA PRO A 286 -0.84 22.96 -14.78
C PRO A 286 -2.19 22.25 -14.58
N PHE A 287 -2.22 20.91 -14.57
CA PHE A 287 -3.45 20.13 -14.39
C PHE A 287 -3.76 19.84 -12.92
N VAL A 288 -2.85 20.17 -12.00
CA VAL A 288 -3.07 20.02 -10.55
C VAL A 288 -3.35 21.39 -9.96
N GLY A 289 -4.48 21.53 -9.26
CA GLY A 289 -4.90 22.77 -8.63
C GLY A 289 -5.84 22.54 -7.44
N PRO A 290 -6.54 23.59 -6.98
CA PRO A 290 -7.40 23.52 -5.80
C PRO A 290 -8.47 22.42 -5.86
N GLU A 291 -9.15 22.27 -6.99
CA GLU A 291 -10.18 21.24 -7.16
C GLU A 291 -9.60 19.82 -7.10
N THR A 292 -8.41 19.62 -7.68
CA THR A 292 -7.69 18.35 -7.66
C THR A 292 -7.28 17.97 -6.24
N MET A 293 -6.74 18.92 -5.47
CA MET A 293 -6.37 18.73 -4.06
C MET A 293 -7.59 18.39 -3.21
N LEU A 294 -8.70 19.14 -3.34
CA LEU A 294 -9.95 18.86 -2.64
C LEU A 294 -10.49 17.47 -3.00
N THR A 295 -10.40 17.08 -4.27
CA THR A 295 -10.80 15.74 -4.72
C THR A 295 -9.94 14.66 -4.09
N ALA A 296 -8.61 14.84 -4.06
CA ALA A 296 -7.69 13.90 -3.42
C ALA A 296 -8.00 13.72 -1.93
N LEU A 297 -8.13 14.81 -1.19
CA LEU A 297 -8.44 14.81 0.24
C LEU A 297 -9.79 14.13 0.54
N ASN A 298 -10.84 14.44 -0.24
CA ASN A 298 -12.17 13.86 -0.06
C ASN A 298 -12.19 12.36 -0.38
N LEU A 299 -11.47 11.92 -1.42
CA LEU A 299 -11.38 10.51 -1.76
C LEU A 299 -10.60 9.72 -0.70
N GLN A 300 -9.47 10.25 -0.21
CA GLN A 300 -8.70 9.64 0.86
C GLN A 300 -9.52 9.51 2.15
N ARG A 301 -10.17 10.60 2.56
CA ARG A 301 -11.06 10.62 3.74
C ARG A 301 -12.21 9.63 3.62
N THR A 302 -12.91 9.63 2.49
CA THR A 302 -14.04 8.71 2.27
C THR A 302 -13.56 7.27 2.34
N ASN A 303 -12.45 6.93 1.68
CA ASN A 303 -11.93 5.57 1.65
C ASN A 303 -11.52 5.06 3.03
N VAL A 304 -10.73 5.82 3.80
CA VAL A 304 -10.29 5.39 5.14
C VAL A 304 -11.45 5.25 6.13
N LEU A 305 -12.44 6.14 6.07
CA LEU A 305 -13.62 6.05 6.94
C LEU A 305 -14.51 4.84 6.59
N GLU A 306 -14.65 4.50 5.31
CA GLU A 306 -15.34 3.27 4.89
C GLU A 306 -14.62 2.02 5.38
N HIS A 307 -13.28 2.01 5.37
CA HIS A 307 -12.52 0.91 5.97
C HIS A 307 -12.78 0.77 7.47
N TYR A 308 -12.73 1.87 8.24
CA TYR A 308 -13.05 1.83 9.66
C TYR A 308 -14.47 1.37 9.91
N ARG A 309 -15.43 1.84 9.10
CA ARG A 309 -16.82 1.43 9.20
C ARG A 309 -16.98 -0.06 8.93
N SER A 310 -16.33 -0.60 7.91
CA SER A 310 -16.32 -2.04 7.61
C SER A 310 -15.69 -2.85 8.73
N ALA A 311 -14.54 -2.42 9.26
CA ALA A 311 -13.86 -3.11 10.36
C ALA A 311 -14.70 -3.13 11.64
N ILE A 312 -15.33 -2.01 12.01
CA ILE A 312 -16.25 -1.93 13.14
C ILE A 312 -17.48 -2.81 12.93
N GLN A 313 -17.99 -2.90 11.70
CA GLN A 313 -19.10 -3.80 11.39
C GLN A 313 -18.72 -5.27 11.60
N SER A 314 -17.53 -5.68 11.13
CA SER A 314 -17.00 -7.02 11.36
C SER A 314 -16.81 -7.30 12.86
N LEU A 315 -16.20 -6.38 13.61
CA LEU A 315 -16.07 -6.50 15.06
C LEU A 315 -17.44 -6.60 15.76
N ALA A 316 -18.44 -5.83 15.32
CA ALA A 316 -19.79 -5.90 15.89
C ALA A 316 -20.44 -7.26 15.67
N GLN A 317 -20.18 -7.91 14.52
CA GLN A 317 -20.66 -9.26 14.25
C GLN A 317 -19.98 -10.29 15.16
N GLU A 318 -18.68 -10.12 15.42
CA GLU A 318 -17.87 -11.05 16.22
C GLU A 318 -18.08 -10.88 17.74
N PHE A 319 -18.12 -9.65 18.25
CA PHE A 319 -18.13 -9.34 19.69
C PHE A 319 -19.54 -9.40 20.27
N SER A 320 -20.07 -10.62 20.37
CA SER A 320 -21.44 -10.92 20.80
C SER A 320 -21.59 -11.25 22.29
N GLN A 321 -20.59 -10.97 23.12
CA GLN A 321 -20.59 -11.31 24.55
C GLN A 321 -21.83 -10.71 25.22
N SER A 322 -22.48 -11.48 26.09
CA SER A 322 -23.69 -11.07 26.80
C SER A 322 -23.36 -10.64 28.22
N LEU A 323 -24.06 -9.62 28.74
CA LEU A 323 -23.97 -9.22 30.16
C LEU A 323 -24.29 -10.35 31.15
N ASN A 324 -24.90 -11.45 30.70
CA ASN A 324 -25.11 -12.63 31.53
C ASN A 324 -23.79 -13.40 31.82
N TYR A 325 -22.76 -13.18 31.01
CA TYR A 325 -21.50 -13.93 31.05
C TYR A 325 -20.25 -13.02 31.01
N SER A 326 -20.42 -11.71 30.91
CA SER A 326 -19.33 -10.74 30.81
C SER A 326 -19.59 -9.56 31.75
N CYS A 327 -18.52 -9.01 32.30
CA CYS A 327 -18.52 -7.76 33.03
C CYS A 327 -17.98 -6.64 32.14
N VAL A 328 -18.52 -5.43 32.31
CA VAL A 328 -18.03 -4.24 31.62
C VAL A 328 -17.59 -3.18 32.61
N THR A 329 -16.64 -2.36 32.20
CA THR A 329 -16.20 -1.22 33.01
C THR A 329 -17.30 -0.16 33.11
N GLU A 330 -17.33 0.59 34.21
CA GLU A 330 -18.26 1.73 34.37
C GLU A 330 -18.08 2.79 33.28
N ALA A 331 -16.85 2.96 32.78
CA ALA A 331 -16.53 3.88 31.70
C ALA A 331 -17.20 3.48 30.39
N LEU A 332 -17.15 2.18 30.01
CA LEU A 332 -17.83 1.69 28.82
C LEU A 332 -19.36 1.79 28.97
N GLN A 333 -19.89 1.46 30.16
CA GLN A 333 -21.32 1.57 30.46
C GLN A 333 -21.83 3.01 30.30
N ARG A 334 -21.11 4.00 30.84
CA ARG A 334 -21.46 5.42 30.67
C ARG A 334 -21.44 5.84 29.21
N SER A 335 -20.42 5.42 28.47
CA SER A 335 -20.29 5.71 27.04
C SER A 335 -21.46 5.15 26.20
N LEU A 336 -21.96 3.96 26.55
CA LEU A 336 -23.16 3.37 25.95
C LEU A 336 -24.43 4.18 26.22
N GLU A 337 -24.57 4.73 27.43
CA GLU A 337 -25.71 5.57 27.80
C GLU A 337 -25.68 6.91 27.06
N GLU A 338 -24.50 7.51 26.94
CA GLU A 338 -24.30 8.73 26.14
C GLU A 338 -24.62 8.51 24.67
N ASP A 339 -24.16 7.40 24.08
CA ASP A 339 -24.47 7.05 22.69
C ASP A 339 -25.97 6.76 22.49
N ALA A 340 -26.61 6.09 23.43
CA ALA A 340 -28.06 5.84 23.38
C ALA A 340 -28.87 7.14 23.44
N ALA A 341 -28.44 8.11 24.25
CA ALA A 341 -29.04 9.44 24.30
C ALA A 341 -28.76 10.26 23.03
N ARG A 342 -27.58 10.10 22.42
CA ARG A 342 -27.15 10.76 21.18
C ARG A 342 -27.87 10.21 19.95
N LEU A 343 -28.16 8.90 19.93
CA LEU A 343 -28.75 8.17 18.80
C LEU A 343 -30.01 7.38 19.23
N PRO A 344 -31.08 8.06 19.69
CA PRO A 344 -32.25 7.40 20.29
C PRO A 344 -33.04 6.54 19.29
N GLU A 345 -33.17 7.00 18.03
CA GLU A 345 -33.83 6.26 16.96
C GLU A 345 -33.08 4.97 16.65
N TYR A 346 -31.76 5.06 16.42
CA TYR A 346 -30.93 3.91 16.13
C TYR A 346 -30.83 2.94 17.33
N ASN A 347 -30.76 3.46 18.56
CA ASN A 347 -30.83 2.61 19.76
C ASN A 347 -32.13 1.78 19.81
N SER A 348 -33.25 2.35 19.35
CA SER A 348 -34.52 1.64 19.26
C SER A 348 -34.52 0.57 18.17
N GLU A 349 -33.86 0.84 17.03
CA GLU A 349 -33.70 -0.11 15.92
C GLU A 349 -32.85 -1.34 16.30
N LEU A 350 -31.83 -1.19 17.15
CA LEU A 350 -30.97 -2.30 17.60
C LEU A 350 -31.74 -3.37 18.39
N GLY A 351 -32.86 -3.00 19.03
CA GLY A 351 -33.72 -3.92 19.76
C GLY A 351 -33.15 -4.42 21.10
N PRO A 352 -33.97 -5.17 21.87
CA PRO A 352 -33.64 -5.57 23.24
C PRO A 352 -32.53 -6.64 23.34
N GLU A 353 -32.33 -7.44 22.29
CA GLU A 353 -31.29 -8.48 22.29
C GLU A 353 -29.88 -7.86 22.26
N VAL A 354 -29.67 -6.86 21.40
CA VAL A 354 -28.39 -6.13 21.32
C VAL A 354 -28.17 -5.29 22.58
N ALA A 355 -29.23 -4.86 23.27
CA ALA A 355 -29.10 -4.14 24.54
C ALA A 355 -28.36 -4.96 25.63
N LEU A 356 -28.41 -6.30 25.56
CA LEU A 356 -27.69 -7.21 26.45
C LEU A 356 -26.27 -7.56 25.97
N GLN A 357 -25.83 -7.02 24.83
CA GLN A 357 -24.53 -7.30 24.21
C GLN A 357 -23.70 -6.01 24.12
N PRO A 358 -22.98 -5.63 25.19
CA PRO A 358 -22.46 -4.27 25.37
C PRO A 358 -21.42 -3.90 24.30
N TYR A 359 -20.54 -4.83 23.94
CA TYR A 359 -19.50 -4.60 22.92
C TYR A 359 -20.12 -4.43 21.52
N ARG A 360 -20.99 -5.36 21.09
CA ARG A 360 -21.75 -5.22 19.84
C ARG A 360 -22.55 -3.93 19.80
N ARG A 361 -23.21 -3.55 20.90
CA ARG A 361 -23.99 -2.31 21.00
C ARG A 361 -23.11 -1.08 20.83
N LYS A 362 -21.96 -1.02 21.53
CA LYS A 362 -21.01 0.09 21.40
C LYS A 362 -20.50 0.20 19.97
N LEU A 363 -20.03 -0.90 19.38
CA LEU A 363 -19.55 -0.95 18.01
C LEU A 363 -20.64 -0.54 17.00
N SER A 364 -21.90 -0.91 17.23
CA SER A 364 -23.03 -0.48 16.39
C SER A 364 -23.23 1.03 16.45
N PHE A 365 -23.15 1.65 17.63
CA PHE A 365 -23.18 3.10 17.74
C PHE A 365 -21.99 3.75 17.03
N MET A 366 -20.78 3.23 17.23
CA MET A 366 -19.57 3.73 16.54
C MET A 366 -19.72 3.66 15.01
N TRP A 367 -20.28 2.57 14.49
CA TRP A 367 -20.60 2.40 13.07
C TRP A 367 -21.56 3.48 12.56
N LYS A 368 -22.61 3.78 13.33
CA LYS A 368 -23.59 4.83 12.99
C LYS A 368 -22.99 6.24 13.09
N ARG A 369 -22.10 6.48 14.05
CA ARG A 369 -21.35 7.73 14.16
C ARG A 369 -20.39 7.92 12.98
N LEU A 370 -19.70 6.87 12.52
CA LEU A 370 -18.89 6.91 11.31
C LEU A 370 -19.73 7.19 10.05
N GLU A 371 -20.93 6.63 9.94
CA GLU A 371 -21.87 6.99 8.87
C GLU A 371 -22.17 8.49 8.84
N ALA A 372 -22.50 9.07 10.01
CA ALA A 372 -22.72 10.51 10.12
C ALA A 372 -21.44 11.32 9.78
N THR A 373 -20.27 10.78 10.11
CA THR A 373 -18.95 11.37 9.83
C THR A 373 -18.60 11.36 8.35
N LEU A 374 -19.02 10.32 7.61
CA LEU A 374 -18.95 10.23 6.16
C LEU A 374 -19.91 11.21 5.48
N ALA A 375 -21.14 11.31 5.99
CA ALA A 375 -22.16 12.20 5.45
C ALA A 375 -21.89 13.69 5.73
N SER A 376 -21.03 13.98 6.71
CA SER A 376 -20.62 15.33 7.10
C SER A 376 -19.18 15.59 6.65
N PRO A 377 -18.93 16.01 5.39
CA PRO A 377 -17.60 16.43 5.00
C PRO A 377 -17.14 17.58 5.91
N PRO A 378 -15.83 17.68 6.22
CA PRO A 378 -15.31 18.79 7.02
C PRO A 378 -15.82 20.09 6.40
N GLU A 379 -16.48 20.94 7.21
CA GLU A 379 -17.13 22.15 6.72
C GLU A 379 -16.18 22.88 5.79
N THR A 380 -16.48 22.91 4.49
CA THR A 380 -15.69 23.68 3.55
C THR A 380 -16.01 25.14 3.81
N THR A 381 -15.21 25.75 4.67
CA THR A 381 -15.23 27.19 4.99
C THR A 381 -15.12 28.05 3.72
N PHE A 382 -14.71 27.46 2.60
CA PHE A 382 -14.69 28.07 1.28
C PHE A 382 -16.08 28.51 0.77
N HIS A 383 -17.14 27.72 0.99
CA HIS A 383 -18.49 28.12 0.56
C HIS A 383 -19.15 29.10 1.51
N ARG A 384 -18.82 29.03 2.82
CA ARG A 384 -19.35 29.97 3.80
C ARG A 384 -18.79 31.37 3.56
N ASN A 385 -17.52 31.54 3.16
CA ASN A 385 -16.91 32.86 2.99
C ASN A 385 -17.33 33.65 1.74
N LEU A 386 -17.81 32.99 0.67
CA LEU A 386 -18.39 33.69 -0.49
C LEU A 386 -19.88 34.04 -0.28
N ALA A 387 -20.61 33.23 0.49
CA ALA A 387 -22.00 33.50 0.85
C ALA A 387 -22.15 34.46 2.05
N SER A 388 -21.17 34.47 2.97
CA SER A 388 -21.20 35.28 4.21
C SER A 388 -20.94 36.77 4.00
N PHE A 389 -20.59 37.20 2.79
CA PHE A 389 -20.67 38.63 2.43
C PHE A 389 -22.11 39.09 2.12
N LYS A 390 -23.07 38.18 1.95
CA LYS A 390 -24.47 38.53 1.62
C LYS A 390 -25.52 38.10 2.64
N GLU A 391 -25.24 37.16 3.52
CA GLU A 391 -26.26 36.73 4.50
C GLU A 391 -25.91 37.13 5.92
N LYS A 392 -26.72 38.07 6.42
CA LYS A 392 -26.83 38.48 7.81
C LYS A 392 -26.87 37.25 8.74
N ILE A 393 -26.04 37.34 9.76
CA ILE A 393 -26.11 36.68 11.06
C ILE A 393 -27.58 36.34 11.40
N SER A 394 -27.91 35.06 11.28
CA SER A 394 -29.04 34.49 12.02
C SER A 394 -28.49 33.91 13.32
N PRO A 395 -29.11 34.20 14.48
CA PRO A 395 -28.63 33.70 15.75
C PRO A 395 -28.87 32.19 15.85
N ASP A 396 -27.79 31.47 16.16
CA ASP A 396 -27.74 30.32 17.05
C ASP A 396 -29.01 29.45 17.10
N LYS A 397 -29.13 28.51 16.14
CA LYS A 397 -29.95 27.32 16.37
C LYS A 397 -29.13 26.41 17.28
N GLY A 398 -29.64 26.22 18.49
CA GLY A 398 -28.99 25.54 19.60
C GLY A 398 -28.16 24.33 19.18
N GLN A 399 -26.99 24.26 19.80
CA GLN A 399 -25.97 23.23 19.76
C GLN A 399 -26.56 21.80 19.68
N GLN A 400 -26.93 21.36 18.48
CA GLN A 400 -27.17 19.95 18.22
C GLN A 400 -25.82 19.26 18.37
N CYS A 401 -25.68 18.42 19.40
CA CYS A 401 -24.56 17.50 19.51
C CYS A 401 -24.49 16.70 18.21
N SER A 402 -23.53 17.03 17.35
CA SER A 402 -23.26 16.31 16.12
C SER A 402 -23.12 14.82 16.43
N THR A 403 -23.84 13.98 15.69
CA THR A 403 -23.74 12.52 15.79
C THR A 403 -22.41 12.01 15.21
N ALA A 404 -21.77 12.78 14.32
CA ALA A 404 -20.47 12.47 13.75
C ALA A 404 -19.32 12.60 14.77
N TYR A 405 -18.27 11.81 14.59
CA TYR A 405 -16.98 12.02 15.22
C TYR A 405 -16.34 13.33 14.75
N LYS A 406 -15.79 14.10 15.69
CA LYS A 406 -15.09 15.36 15.38
C LYS A 406 -13.64 15.15 14.98
N SER A 407 -13.01 14.09 15.48
CA SER A 407 -11.61 13.72 15.20
C SER A 407 -11.41 12.22 15.28
N ALA A 408 -10.26 11.75 14.78
CA ALA A 408 -9.82 10.37 14.97
C ALA A 408 -9.58 10.03 16.45
N ASP A 409 -9.19 11.01 17.28
CA ASP A 409 -8.98 10.82 18.73
C ASP A 409 -10.27 10.41 19.45
N GLU A 410 -11.43 10.95 19.04
CA GLU A 410 -12.71 10.51 19.61
C GLU A 410 -13.03 9.05 19.25
N LEU A 411 -12.64 8.59 18.06
CA LEU A 411 -12.78 7.19 17.66
C LEU A 411 -11.81 6.29 18.44
N LEU A 412 -10.55 6.72 18.59
CA LEU A 412 -9.54 6.02 19.39
C LEU A 412 -9.97 5.88 20.85
N HIS A 413 -10.58 6.92 21.42
CA HIS A 413 -11.13 6.87 22.77
C HIS A 413 -12.23 5.80 22.90
N ASP A 414 -13.15 5.73 21.94
CA ASP A 414 -14.20 4.70 21.95
C ASP A 414 -13.62 3.28 21.81
N LEU A 415 -12.57 3.09 20.99
CA LEU A 415 -11.84 1.83 20.88
C LEU A 415 -11.10 1.47 22.18
N SER A 416 -10.49 2.45 22.85
CA SER A 416 -9.77 2.24 24.10
C SER A 416 -10.71 1.81 25.23
N LEU A 417 -11.93 2.38 25.30
CA LEU A 417 -12.95 1.94 26.26
C LEU A 417 -13.35 0.48 26.08
N ILE A 418 -13.48 0.02 24.83
CA ILE A 418 -13.74 -1.40 24.53
C ILE A 418 -12.54 -2.24 24.98
N ARG A 419 -11.32 -1.84 24.61
CA ARG A 419 -10.10 -2.58 24.95
C ARG A 419 -9.92 -2.72 26.46
N GLU A 420 -10.05 -1.63 27.21
CA GLU A 420 -9.93 -1.62 28.67
C GLU A 420 -11.00 -2.50 29.33
N SER A 421 -12.22 -2.51 28.80
CA SER A 421 -13.29 -3.37 29.29
C SER A 421 -13.05 -4.85 29.01
N LEU A 422 -12.50 -5.20 27.84
CA LEU A 422 -12.11 -6.58 27.53
C LEU A 422 -11.00 -7.07 28.47
N LEU A 423 -9.98 -6.25 28.70
CA LEU A 423 -8.90 -6.58 29.64
C LEU A 423 -9.41 -6.75 31.07
N TYR A 424 -10.36 -5.90 31.48
CA TYR A 424 -11.03 -6.02 32.78
C TYR A 424 -11.79 -7.34 32.93
N ASP A 425 -12.43 -7.81 31.86
CA ASP A 425 -13.17 -9.09 31.83
C ASP A 425 -12.25 -10.32 31.60
N GLY A 426 -10.94 -10.11 31.43
CA GLY A 426 -9.95 -11.17 31.21
C GLY A 426 -9.82 -11.63 29.74
N GLU A 427 -10.43 -10.93 28.80
CA GLU A 427 -10.44 -11.22 27.36
C GLU A 427 -9.21 -10.65 26.64
N TYR A 428 -8.02 -11.17 26.97
CA TYR A 428 -6.74 -10.67 26.47
C TYR A 428 -6.58 -10.83 24.94
N ASP A 429 -6.98 -11.97 24.38
CA ASP A 429 -6.82 -12.25 22.95
C ASP A 429 -7.69 -11.33 22.09
N LEU A 430 -8.92 -11.06 22.52
CA LEU A 430 -9.82 -10.14 21.83
C LEU A 430 -9.34 -8.69 21.91
N ALA A 431 -8.77 -8.30 23.06
CA ALA A 431 -8.21 -6.96 23.27
C ALA A 431 -6.97 -6.71 22.39
N HIS A 432 -6.15 -7.73 22.12
CA HIS A 432 -4.91 -7.62 21.33
C HIS A 432 -5.04 -8.11 19.88
N GLY A 433 -6.18 -8.68 19.49
CA GLY A 433 -6.45 -9.13 18.13
C GLY A 433 -6.94 -8.01 17.20
N GLN A 434 -8.07 -8.25 16.53
CA GLN A 434 -8.62 -7.33 15.51
C GLN A 434 -8.91 -5.92 16.05
N LEU A 435 -9.22 -5.78 17.33
CA LEU A 435 -9.42 -4.47 17.96
C LEU A 435 -8.11 -3.65 18.01
N SER A 436 -7.00 -4.28 18.39
CA SER A 436 -5.68 -3.63 18.41
C SER A 436 -5.23 -3.27 16.99
N ARG A 437 -5.45 -4.17 16.02
CA ARG A 437 -5.22 -3.91 14.59
C ARG A 437 -5.94 -2.65 14.13
N LEU A 438 -7.25 -2.54 14.39
CA LEU A 438 -8.04 -1.36 14.04
C LEU A 438 -7.56 -0.10 14.78
N THR A 439 -7.22 -0.21 16.05
CA THR A 439 -6.68 0.91 16.84
C THR A 439 -5.42 1.46 16.18
N ARG A 440 -4.48 0.59 15.81
CA ARG A 440 -3.25 0.98 15.12
C ARG A 440 -3.51 1.59 13.74
N GLN A 441 -4.51 1.09 13.00
CA GLN A 441 -4.93 1.69 11.74
C GLN A 441 -5.46 3.13 11.93
N VAL A 442 -6.21 3.39 13.00
CA VAL A 442 -6.71 4.74 13.30
C VAL A 442 -5.58 5.66 13.76
N GLU A 443 -4.63 5.18 14.56
CA GLU A 443 -3.46 5.96 15.00
C GLU A 443 -2.56 6.39 13.83
N VAL A 444 -2.33 5.50 12.86
CA VAL A 444 -1.43 5.77 11.74
C VAL A 444 -2.11 6.59 10.64
N PHE A 445 -3.33 6.21 10.24
CA PHE A 445 -3.98 6.78 9.07
C PHE A 445 -4.93 7.95 9.40
N GLY A 446 -5.42 8.03 10.64
CA GLY A 446 -6.38 9.02 11.08
C GLY A 446 -7.59 9.15 10.15
N PHE A 447 -8.17 10.33 10.06
CA PHE A 447 -9.35 10.61 9.23
C PHE A 447 -9.04 11.14 7.83
N TYR A 448 -7.77 11.02 7.42
CA TYR A 448 -7.24 11.58 6.17
C TYR A 448 -6.43 10.57 5.34
N PHE A 449 -6.26 9.35 5.83
CA PHE A 449 -5.48 8.26 5.23
C PHE A 449 -3.97 8.52 5.15
N VAL A 450 -3.55 9.52 4.38
CA VAL A 450 -2.16 9.96 4.24
C VAL A 450 -2.11 11.49 4.15
N ALA A 451 -1.02 12.10 4.61
CA ALA A 451 -0.85 13.54 4.44
C ALA A 451 -0.73 13.90 2.95
N LEU A 452 -1.35 14.99 2.50
CA LEU A 452 -1.18 15.50 1.14
C LEU A 452 -0.24 16.70 1.17
N ASP A 453 0.94 16.55 0.58
CA ASP A 453 1.90 17.63 0.50
C ASP A 453 1.51 18.59 -0.63
N VAL A 454 1.59 19.89 -0.34
CA VAL A 454 1.38 20.94 -1.34
C VAL A 454 2.73 21.49 -1.76
N ARG A 455 3.05 21.35 -3.04
CA ARG A 455 4.32 21.82 -3.62
C ARG A 455 4.04 22.79 -4.77
N GLN A 456 4.77 23.91 -4.78
CA GLN A 456 4.70 24.93 -5.82
C GLN A 456 6.05 25.64 -5.98
N HIS A 457 6.33 26.11 -7.20
CA HIS A 457 7.56 26.83 -7.51
C HIS A 457 7.55 28.24 -6.89
N SER A 458 8.68 28.66 -6.30
CA SER A 458 8.83 29.92 -5.57
C SER A 458 8.40 31.15 -6.37
N GLU A 459 8.69 31.17 -7.68
CA GLU A 459 8.30 32.27 -8.59
C GLU A 459 6.79 32.50 -8.65
N ARG A 460 5.96 31.46 -8.44
CA ARG A 460 4.50 31.62 -8.41
C ARG A 460 4.05 32.41 -7.18
N HIS A 461 4.67 32.16 -6.03
CA HIS A 461 4.43 32.93 -4.82
C HIS A 461 4.88 34.39 -4.98
N ALA A 462 6.07 34.61 -5.55
CA ALA A 462 6.57 35.96 -5.82
C ALA A 462 5.66 36.74 -6.79
N SER A 463 5.17 36.07 -7.84
CA SER A 463 4.25 36.68 -8.81
C SER A 463 2.91 37.06 -8.17
N ALA A 464 2.34 36.16 -7.35
CA ALA A 464 1.09 36.43 -6.65
C ALA A 464 1.21 37.60 -5.66
N LEU A 465 2.32 37.68 -4.93
CA LEU A 465 2.59 38.79 -4.01
C LEU A 465 2.78 40.11 -4.76
N ALA A 466 3.50 40.10 -5.89
CA ALA A 466 3.65 41.28 -6.74
C ALA A 466 2.30 41.82 -7.26
N GLU A 467 1.39 40.93 -7.65
CA GLU A 467 0.04 41.29 -8.07
C GLU A 467 -0.78 41.89 -6.92
N LEU A 468 -0.71 41.30 -5.72
CA LEU A 468 -1.40 41.84 -4.53
C LEU A 468 -0.88 43.23 -4.14
N LEU A 469 0.43 43.42 -4.10
CA LEU A 469 1.06 44.67 -3.72
C LEU A 469 0.77 45.80 -4.72
N SER A 470 0.84 45.49 -6.02
CA SER A 470 0.53 46.46 -7.09
C SER A 470 -0.96 46.85 -7.09
N THR A 471 -1.87 45.89 -6.88
CA THR A 471 -3.32 46.13 -6.87
C THR A 471 -3.76 46.95 -5.64
N THR A 472 -3.16 46.68 -4.48
CA THR A 472 -3.48 47.40 -3.24
C THR A 472 -2.82 48.77 -3.15
N GLY A 473 -1.82 49.04 -3.98
CA GLY A 473 -1.02 50.27 -3.94
C GLY A 473 -0.12 50.38 -2.70
N LEU A 474 0.04 49.28 -1.95
CA LEU A 474 0.86 49.22 -0.73
C LEU A 474 2.36 49.32 -1.04
N PHE A 475 2.77 48.98 -2.26
CA PHE A 475 4.15 49.06 -2.70
C PHE A 475 4.23 49.51 -4.17
N GLN A 476 5.12 50.46 -4.46
CA GLN A 476 5.21 51.09 -5.78
C GLN A 476 6.17 50.35 -6.73
N GLU A 477 7.15 49.62 -6.19
CA GLU A 477 8.11 48.88 -6.99
C GLU A 477 7.62 47.45 -7.28
N ASP A 478 8.11 46.87 -8.37
CA ASP A 478 7.79 45.50 -8.74
C ASP A 478 8.53 44.53 -7.82
N TYR A 479 7.79 43.83 -6.94
CA TYR A 479 8.33 42.87 -5.97
C TYR A 479 9.26 41.81 -6.61
N THR A 480 9.02 41.46 -7.88
CA THR A 480 9.85 40.47 -8.58
C THR A 480 11.24 41.01 -8.94
N LYS A 481 11.44 42.33 -8.95
CA LYS A 481 12.68 43.01 -9.40
C LYS A 481 13.51 43.59 -8.27
N ILE A 482 12.95 43.71 -7.07
CA ILE A 482 13.70 44.16 -5.90
C ILE A 482 14.68 43.09 -5.41
N ASP A 483 15.76 43.52 -4.76
CA ASP A 483 16.74 42.61 -4.19
C ASP A 483 16.19 41.87 -2.95
N GLU A 484 16.87 40.80 -2.55
CA GLU A 484 16.43 39.95 -1.44
C GLU A 484 16.38 40.70 -0.11
N THR A 485 17.24 41.71 0.09
CA THR A 485 17.25 42.48 1.33
C THR A 485 15.98 43.33 1.42
N ALA A 486 15.62 44.01 0.34
CA ALA A 486 14.38 44.76 0.23
C ALA A 486 13.14 43.89 0.41
N ARG A 487 13.16 42.64 -0.09
CA ARG A 487 12.06 41.67 0.11
C ARG A 487 11.87 41.30 1.58
N LEU A 488 12.95 41.16 2.34
CA LEU A 488 12.88 40.81 3.78
C LEU A 488 12.41 41.97 4.67
N TYR A 489 12.55 43.23 4.21
CA TYR A 489 12.11 44.41 4.95
C TYR A 489 10.64 44.80 4.70
N LEU A 490 10.03 44.27 3.65
CA LEU A 490 8.60 44.37 3.34
C LEU A 490 7.79 43.45 4.26
#